data_AF-A0A512PHY1-F1
#
_entry.id   AF-A0A512PHY1-F1
#
_cell.length_a   1.000
_cell.length_b   1.000
_cell.length_c   1.000
_cell.angle_alpha   90.00
_cell.angle_beta   90.00
_cell.angle_gamma   90.00
#
_symmetry.space_group_name_H-M   'P 1'
#
loop_
_entity.id
_entity.type
_entity.pdbx_description
1 polymer ?
#
loop_
_entity_poly.entity_id
_entity_poly.type
_entity_poly.pdbx_seq_one_letter_code
_entity_poly.pdbx_strand_id
1 'polypeptide(L)' 'MAATGTDVLIGRDGQPAVTASSVLMVMGLALQGGEEVLLSADDPSAEQTLEELVALLGTDLDAS' A
#
# COMPACT_ATOMS: atom_id res chain seq x y z
N MET A 1 -2.78 -15.45 -10.80
CA MET A 1 -1.68 -15.59 -9.81
C MET A 1 -0.90 -14.29 -9.86
N ALA A 2 -1.36 -13.28 -9.14
CA ALA A 2 -0.67 -12.00 -9.00
C ALA A 2 -0.64 -11.69 -7.50
N ALA A 3 0.00 -12.58 -6.75
CA ALA A 3 0.51 -12.26 -5.44
C ALA A 3 1.96 -11.88 -5.71
N THR A 4 2.22 -10.59 -5.87
CA THR A 4 3.58 -10.08 -5.84
C THR A 4 4.16 -10.54 -4.51
N GLY A 5 5.17 -11.42 -4.56
CA GLY A 5 5.71 -12.15 -3.41
C GLY A 5 6.51 -11.29 -2.42
N THR A 6 6.14 -10.03 -2.30
CA THR A 6 6.82 -9.00 -1.51
C THR A 6 5.87 -8.58 -0.40
N ASP A 7 6.28 -8.77 0.84
CA ASP A 7 5.51 -8.35 2.02
C ASP A 7 5.55 -6.81 2.13
N VAL A 8 4.57 -6.17 1.48
CA VAL A 8 4.36 -4.72 1.56
C VAL A 8 3.39 -4.41 2.69
N LEU A 9 3.77 -3.43 3.52
CA LEU A 9 2.95 -2.86 4.58
C LEU A 9 2.46 -1.47 4.15
N ILE A 10 1.25 -1.11 4.61
CA ILE A 10 0.62 0.18 4.39
C ILE A 10 0.01 0.71 5.70
N GLY A 11 0.19 1.99 5.98
CA GLY A 11 -0.39 2.64 7.15
C GLY A 11 -0.13 4.15 7.21
N ARG A 12 -0.67 4.82 8.23
CA ARG A 12 -0.35 6.23 8.52
C ARG A 12 1.03 6.33 9.17
N ASP A 13 1.74 7.43 8.94
CA ASP A 13 3.02 7.66 9.62
C ASP A 13 2.85 7.65 11.15
N GLY A 14 3.76 6.95 11.84
CA GLY A 14 3.72 6.73 13.28
C GLY A 14 2.59 5.81 13.79
N GLN A 15 1.80 5.18 12.92
CA GLN A 15 0.76 4.21 13.30
C GLN A 15 1.11 2.78 12.87
N PRO A 16 0.49 1.75 13.48
CA PRO A 16 0.66 0.37 13.03
C PRO A 16 0.21 0.20 11.57
N ALA A 17 1.11 -0.31 10.74
CA ALA A 17 0.84 -0.67 9.36
C ALA A 17 0.26 -2.10 9.26
N VAL A 18 -0.46 -2.37 8.17
CA VAL A 18 -1.05 -3.68 7.87
C VAL A 18 -0.54 -4.20 6.53
N THR A 19 -0.69 -5.50 6.28
CA THR A 19 -0.28 -6.11 5.01
C THR A 19 -1.17 -5.64 3.86
N ALA A 20 -0.56 -5.03 2.84
CA ALA A 20 -1.25 -4.48 1.68
C ALA A 20 -1.91 -5.55 0.80
N SER A 21 -1.41 -6.79 0.82
CA SER A 21 -2.01 -7.92 0.10
C SER A 21 -3.33 -8.41 0.70
N SER A 22 -3.68 -7.97 1.92
CA SER A 22 -4.94 -8.30 2.58
C SER A 22 -5.93 -7.14 2.49
N VAL A 23 -6.81 -7.20 1.49
CA VAL A 23 -7.85 -6.19 1.28
C VAL A 23 -8.70 -5.94 2.53
N LEU A 24 -8.99 -6.97 3.34
CA LEU A 24 -9.77 -6.82 4.56
C LEU A 24 -9.04 -5.97 5.62
N MET A 25 -7.73 -6.15 5.75
CA MET A 25 -6.95 -5.35 6.70
C MET A 25 -6.82 -3.91 6.22
N VAL A 26 -6.61 -3.71 4.92
CA VAL A 26 -6.57 -2.37 4.30
C VAL A 26 -7.88 -1.62 4.50
N MET A 27 -9.03 -2.25 4.22
CA MET A 27 -10.34 -1.64 4.47
C MET A 27 -10.55 -1.31 5.95
N GLY A 28 -9.98 -2.11 6.86
CA GLY A 28 -10.00 -1.87 8.30
C GLY A 28 -9.25 -0.60 8.74
N LEU A 29 -8.32 -0.07 7.93
CA LEU A 29 -7.64 1.20 8.21
C LEU A 29 -8.55 2.42 8.04
N ALA A 30 -9.66 2.27 7.31
CA ALA A 30 -10.64 3.32 7.01
C ALA A 30 -9.99 4.61 6.46
N LEU A 31 -8.99 4.45 5.58
CA LEU A 31 -8.31 5.55 4.90
C LEU A 31 -9.31 6.35 4.05
N GLN A 32 -9.10 7.67 3.99
CA GLN A 32 -9.91 8.56 3.16
C GLN A 32 -9.18 8.89 1.85
N GLY A 33 -9.94 9.23 0.81
CA GLY A 33 -9.38 9.76 -0.42
C GLY A 33 -8.60 11.05 -0.18
N GLY A 34 -7.38 11.14 -0.72
CA GLY A 34 -6.47 12.27 -0.50
C GLY A 34 -5.68 12.21 0.81
N GLU A 35 -5.74 11.11 1.55
CA GLU A 35 -4.95 10.89 2.75
C GLU A 35 -3.53 10.42 2.42
N GLU A 36 -2.52 10.94 3.13
CA GLU A 36 -1.14 10.49 3.01
C GLU A 36 -0.89 9.20 3.81
N VAL A 37 -0.23 8.25 3.17
CA VAL A 37 0.13 6.96 3.78
C VAL A 37 1.58 6.61 3.50
N LEU A 38 2.14 5.78 4.36
CA LEU A 38 3.47 5.22 4.23
C LEU A 38 3.36 3.78 3.73
N LEU A 39 4.11 3.49 2.66
CA LEU A 39 4.36 2.14 2.19
C LEU A 39 5.77 1.72 2.60
N SER A 40 5.90 0.50 3.08
CA SER A 40 7.19 -0.07 3.44
C SER A 40 7.25 -1.54 3.06
N ALA A 41 8.45 -2.03 2.74
CA ALA A 41 8.70 -3.44 2.53
C ALA A 41 10.07 -3.79 3.13
N ASP A 42 10.19 -5.00 3.68
CA ASP A 42 11.43 -5.48 4.28
C ASP A 42 12.42 -6.04 3.25
N ASP A 43 11.95 -6.36 2.03
CA ASP A 43 12.79 -6.90 0.95
C ASP A 43 13.42 -5.76 0.13
N PRO A 44 14.75 -5.72 -0.06
CA PRO A 44 15.40 -4.68 -0.85
C PRO A 44 15.03 -4.73 -2.35
N SER A 45 14.60 -5.88 -2.86
CA SER A 45 14.11 -6.04 -4.23
C SER A 45 12.70 -5.46 -4.42
N ALA A 46 12.05 -5.03 -3.33
CA ALA A 46 10.72 -4.43 -3.34
C ALA A 46 10.69 -3.01 -3.91
N GLU A 47 11.83 -2.35 -4.09
CA GLU A 47 11.92 -0.94 -4.50
C GLU A 47 11.06 -0.65 -5.75
N GLN A 48 11.21 -1.45 -6.80
CA GLN A 48 10.41 -1.31 -8.02
C GLN A 48 8.92 -1.52 -7.76
N THR A 49 8.55 -2.50 -6.93
CA THR A 49 7.15 -2.75 -6.57
C THR A 49 6.57 -1.59 -5.75
N LEU A 50 7.35 -1.01 -4.83
CA LEU A 50 6.93 0.15 -4.04
C LEU A 50 6.71 1.36 -4.95
N GLU A 51 7.61 1.63 -5.89
CA GLU A 51 7.45 2.71 -6.87
C GLU A 51 6.18 2.54 -7.72
N GLU A 52 5.93 1.33 -8.23
CA GLU A 52 4.71 1.02 -9.00
C GLU A 52 3.44 1.22 -8.16
N LEU A 53 3.45 0.79 -6.90
CA LEU A 53 2.32 0.97 -5.98
C LEU A 53 2.11 2.44 -5.63
N VAL A 54 3.16 3.23 -5.42
CA VAL A 54 3.04 4.69 -5.21
C VAL A 54 2.44 5.35 -6.45
N ALA A 55 2.93 5.01 -7.64
CA ALA A 55 2.40 5.56 -8.89
C ALA A 55 0.92 5.22 -9.08
N LEU A 56 0.51 3.99 -8.74
CA LEU A 56 -0.88 3.54 -8.82
C LEU A 56 -1.77 4.21 -7.77
N LEU A 57 -1.34 4.29 -6.52
CA LEU A 57 -2.13 4.91 -5.44
C LEU A 57 -2.20 6.44 -5.56
N GLY A 58 -1.23 7.05 -6.26
CA GLY A 58 -1.22 8.48 -6.57
C GLY A 58 -2.15 8.89 -7.71
N THR A 59 -2.73 7.94 -8.46
CA THR A 59 -3.78 8.25 -9.43
C THR A 59 -5.14 8.30 -8.75
N ASP A 60 -6.07 9.02 -9.37
CA ASP A 60 -7.48 9.00 -8.95
C ASP A 60 -8.11 7.66 -9.34
N LEU A 61 -8.08 6.71 -8.42
CA LEU A 61 -8.62 5.35 -8.60
C LEU A 61 -10.15 5.32 -8.56
N ASP A 62 -10.81 6.37 -8.05
CA ASP A 62 -12.28 6.48 -8.04
C ASP A 62 -12.85 7.10 -9.34
N ALA A 63 -11.98 7.65 -10.20
CA ALA A 63 -12.36 8.21 -11.49
C ALA A 63 -12.50 7.16 -12.63
N SER A 64 -12.33 5.85 -12.34
CA SER A 64 -12.44 4.75 -13.31
C SER A 64 -13.78 4.04 -13.32
#